data_AF-A0A970AH56-F1
#
_entry.id   AF-A0A970AH56-F1
#
_cell.length_a   1.000
_cell.length_b   1.000
_cell.length_c   1.000
_cell.angle_alpha   90.00
_cell.angle_beta   90.00
_cell.angle_gamma   90.00
#
_symmetry.space_group_name_H-M   'P 1'
#
loop_
_entity.id
_entity.type
_entity.pdbx_description
1 polymer ?
#
loop_
_entity_poly.entity_id
_entity_poly.type
_entity_poly.pdbx_seq_one_letter_code
_entity_poly.pdbx_strand_id
1 'polypeptide(L)'
;MEETQVYFSGEASYKRLGADNTPAAEGKGRIFLEQEHFFLQGEKGEHLRLPYRNIIETEHSDYRVALGLSSGERLVLERLGYGYEDFLRLLFKLRGEMLLQDMLMHEKVRDHGFEAAYSRHDRNGNLLEEGRCEPRLYQTALVIIPEKSDPVRIPAGEIISLQDDQYRIAIATDYGEKFTFSKMGYQREGFKEALASLLHELEQEAFLLVRELLPLAEPDQLARVARLMRDGRAALRSEIEAVSPELWDQLEKQLESSPASAEYKYLKSLSSSRQGAVGIKRGLMGELTGTYIWFLVPLCSADPQKPGNAVALESFSDTGSGRATYFFRLFSRKAYAAGFKSEGEMEGEVEQILRQINHCMLAVNFRREPIYLSWEKLRQPRYVHYLYALQRLPALRKLRELYIGRVMHKSPEQWRRDVEELLAFNIATPEDDARWREEADGEEEESFEDRGGITAG
;
A
#
# COMPACT_ATOMS: atom_id res chain seq x y z
N MET A 1 9.04 -26.17 26.14
CA MET A 1 8.94 -26.53 24.71
C MET A 1 7.46 -26.54 24.41
N GLU A 2 6.93 -25.48 23.84
CA GLU A 2 5.55 -25.48 23.37
C GLU A 2 5.44 -26.48 22.21
N GLU A 3 4.50 -27.42 22.30
CA GLU A 3 4.19 -28.32 21.19
C GLU A 3 3.74 -27.47 20.01
N THR A 4 4.53 -27.46 18.94
CA THR A 4 4.18 -26.69 17.73
C THR A 4 3.00 -27.36 17.05
N GLN A 5 1.88 -26.64 16.92
CA GLN A 5 0.66 -27.17 16.35
C GLN A 5 0.83 -27.46 14.85
N VAL A 6 0.61 -28.73 14.46
CA VAL A 6 0.59 -29.16 13.06
C VAL A 6 -0.83 -29.08 12.52
N TYR A 7 -1.03 -28.31 11.46
CA TYR A 7 -2.34 -28.09 10.82
C TYR A 7 -2.60 -29.04 9.66
N PHE A 8 -1.55 -29.53 9.00
CA PHE A 8 -1.62 -30.51 7.93
C PHE A 8 -0.45 -31.48 8.01
N SER A 9 -0.69 -32.75 7.67
CA SER A 9 0.33 -33.75 7.44
C SER A 9 -0.08 -34.64 6.26
N GLY A 10 0.81 -34.84 5.30
CA GLY A 10 0.56 -35.70 4.15
C GLY A 10 1.83 -36.26 3.52
N GLU A 11 1.69 -37.27 2.68
CA GLU A 11 2.77 -37.80 1.85
C GLU A 11 2.78 -37.10 0.49
N ALA A 12 3.97 -36.84 -0.04
CA ALA A 12 4.16 -36.25 -1.36
C ALA A 12 5.40 -36.84 -2.04
N SER A 13 5.39 -36.85 -3.37
CA SER A 13 6.62 -36.87 -4.14
C SER A 13 7.10 -35.43 -4.31
N TYR A 14 8.40 -35.19 -4.16
CA TYR A 14 8.97 -33.86 -4.25
C TYR A 14 10.14 -33.82 -5.23
N LYS A 15 10.33 -32.64 -5.83
CA LYS A 15 11.52 -32.28 -6.60
C LYS A 15 11.97 -30.89 -6.22
N ARG A 16 13.21 -30.75 -5.79
CA ARG A 16 13.88 -29.46 -5.56
C ARG A 16 14.74 -29.14 -6.78
N LEU A 17 14.56 -27.93 -7.29
CA LEU A 17 15.32 -27.38 -8.39
C LEU A 17 16.14 -26.19 -7.88
N GLY A 18 17.38 -26.09 -8.31
CA GLY A 18 18.21 -24.90 -8.12
C GLY A 18 17.69 -23.70 -8.92
N ALA A 19 18.32 -22.54 -8.73
CA ALA A 19 17.93 -21.30 -9.42
C ALA A 19 18.05 -21.36 -10.95
N ASP A 20 18.88 -22.27 -11.47
CA ASP A 20 19.06 -22.58 -12.90
C ASP A 20 18.17 -23.72 -13.38
N ASN A 21 17.16 -24.12 -12.60
CA ASN A 21 16.30 -25.28 -12.81
C ASN A 21 17.04 -26.64 -12.82
N THR A 22 18.28 -26.71 -12.34
CA THR A 22 18.96 -28.00 -12.20
C THR A 22 18.36 -28.82 -11.05
N PRO A 23 18.12 -30.13 -11.24
CA PRO A 23 17.63 -30.98 -10.16
C PRO A 23 18.63 -31.04 -8.99
N ALA A 24 18.23 -30.54 -7.82
CA ALA A 24 19.03 -30.57 -6.61
C ALA A 24 18.71 -31.79 -5.72
N ALA A 25 17.44 -32.17 -5.63
CA ALA A 25 16.99 -33.36 -4.90
C ALA A 25 15.61 -33.83 -5.40
N GLU A 26 15.34 -35.12 -5.33
CA GLU A 26 14.02 -35.68 -5.60
C GLU A 26 13.78 -36.98 -4.82
N GLY A 27 12.51 -37.21 -4.48
CA GLY A 27 12.12 -38.41 -3.76
C GLY A 27 10.69 -38.38 -3.27
N LYS A 28 10.38 -39.30 -2.37
CA LYS A 28 9.15 -39.28 -1.58
C LYS A 28 9.47 -38.74 -0.20
N GLY A 29 8.48 -38.12 0.41
CA GLY A 29 8.61 -37.57 1.75
C GLY A 29 7.28 -37.22 2.36
N ARG A 30 7.34 -36.88 3.65
CA ARG A 30 6.21 -36.35 4.39
C ARG A 30 6.31 -34.85 4.47
N ILE A 31 5.19 -34.16 4.28
CA ILE A 31 5.10 -32.72 4.41
C ILE A 31 4.22 -32.33 5.59
N PHE A 32 4.51 -31.19 6.19
CA PHE A 32 3.78 -30.64 7.32
C PHE A 32 3.56 -29.15 7.12
N LEU A 33 2.39 -28.66 7.54
CA LEU A 33 2.11 -27.24 7.65
C LEU A 33 1.96 -26.88 9.12
N GLU A 34 2.81 -25.98 9.59
CA GLU A 34 2.74 -25.33 10.90
C GLU A 34 2.29 -23.88 10.72
N GLN A 35 2.08 -23.16 11.83
CA GLN A 35 1.57 -21.78 11.81
C GLN A 35 2.35 -20.84 10.90
N GLU A 36 3.68 -20.98 10.86
CA GLU A 36 4.56 -20.06 10.12
C GLU A 36 5.46 -20.75 9.08
N HIS A 37 5.47 -22.08 9.06
CA HIS A 37 6.47 -22.84 8.34
C HIS A 37 5.84 -24.03 7.59
N PHE A 38 6.31 -24.23 6.37
CA PHE A 38 6.20 -25.47 5.63
C PHE A 38 7.40 -26.37 5.96
N PHE A 39 7.16 -27.67 6.13
CA PHE A 39 8.21 -28.66 6.29
C PHE A 39 8.10 -29.78 5.27
N LEU A 40 9.26 -30.25 4.83
CA LEU A 40 9.42 -31.49 4.06
C LEU A 40 10.47 -32.37 4.75
N GLN A 41 10.11 -33.63 4.97
CA GLN A 41 10.98 -34.69 5.45
C GLN A 41 11.04 -35.79 4.38
N GLY A 42 12.11 -35.81 3.59
CA GLY A 42 12.38 -36.81 2.58
C GLY A 42 12.81 -38.15 3.19
N GLU A 43 12.42 -39.25 2.54
CA GLU A 43 12.79 -40.61 2.97
C GLU A 43 14.31 -40.87 2.92
N LYS A 44 15.06 -40.10 2.12
CA LYS A 44 16.52 -40.20 1.99
C LYS A 44 17.28 -39.23 2.91
N GLY A 45 16.58 -38.63 3.88
CA GLY A 45 17.16 -37.76 4.90
C GLY A 45 17.18 -36.28 4.55
N GLU A 46 16.56 -35.86 3.44
CA GLU A 46 16.39 -34.43 3.16
C GLU A 46 15.40 -33.80 4.14
N HIS A 47 15.82 -32.72 4.79
CA HIS A 47 14.95 -31.91 5.64
C HIS A 47 14.93 -30.48 5.12
N LEU A 48 13.73 -29.97 4.87
CA LEU A 48 13.53 -28.58 4.48
C LEU A 48 12.51 -27.96 5.43
N ARG A 49 12.90 -26.86 6.08
CA ARG A 49 12.02 -25.99 6.85
C ARG A 49 11.97 -24.65 6.13
N LEU A 50 10.79 -24.26 5.70
CA LEU A 50 10.58 -23.08 4.85
C LEU A 50 9.57 -22.14 5.51
N PRO A 51 9.99 -20.95 5.98
CA PRO A 51 9.06 -19.91 6.37
C PRO A 51 8.18 -19.51 5.20
N TYR A 52 6.88 -19.30 5.41
CA TYR A 52 5.99 -18.95 4.29
C TYR A 52 6.43 -17.67 3.58
N ARG A 53 7.00 -16.70 4.29
CA ARG A 53 7.63 -15.48 3.72
C ARG A 53 8.58 -15.74 2.57
N ASN A 54 9.29 -16.87 2.59
CA ASN A 54 10.27 -17.20 1.56
C ASN A 54 9.65 -17.79 0.29
N ILE A 55 8.37 -18.17 0.29
CA ILE A 55 7.64 -18.59 -0.91
C ILE A 55 7.23 -17.31 -1.65
N ILE A 56 7.86 -17.00 -2.78
CA ILE A 56 7.57 -15.83 -3.61
C ILE A 56 6.49 -16.08 -4.65
N GLU A 57 6.43 -17.30 -5.18
CA GLU A 57 5.53 -17.70 -6.26
C GLU A 57 4.87 -19.04 -5.92
N THR A 58 3.61 -19.20 -6.32
CA THR A 58 2.87 -20.46 -6.19
C THR A 58 2.14 -20.75 -7.48
N GLU A 59 2.43 -21.90 -8.08
CA GLU A 59 1.69 -22.45 -9.21
C GLU A 59 1.04 -23.76 -8.78
N HIS A 60 -0.24 -23.95 -9.07
CA HIS A 60 -0.94 -25.19 -8.80
C HIS A 60 -1.88 -25.54 -9.96
N SER A 61 -1.77 -26.77 -10.43
CA SER A 61 -2.59 -27.35 -11.51
C SER A 61 -2.33 -28.84 -11.56
N ASP A 62 -3.27 -29.63 -12.08
CA ASP A 62 -3.07 -31.06 -12.35
C ASP A 62 -2.46 -31.88 -11.18
N TYR A 63 -2.93 -31.62 -9.94
CA TYR A 63 -2.42 -32.25 -8.71
C TYR A 63 -0.93 -32.03 -8.42
N ARG A 64 -0.36 -30.96 -9.00
CA ARG A 64 1.01 -30.50 -8.83
C ARG A 64 1.00 -29.12 -8.20
N VAL A 65 1.86 -28.93 -7.20
CA VAL A 65 2.09 -27.63 -6.56
C VAL A 65 3.55 -27.27 -6.73
N ALA A 66 3.84 -26.10 -7.28
CA ALA A 66 5.19 -25.58 -7.36
C ALA A 66 5.31 -24.29 -6.54
N LEU A 67 6.31 -24.28 -5.66
CA LEU A 67 6.64 -23.16 -4.78
C LEU A 67 7.97 -22.58 -5.24
N GLY A 68 7.94 -21.36 -5.78
CA GLY A 68 9.14 -20.58 -6.08
C GLY A 68 9.64 -19.86 -4.83
N LEU A 69 10.93 -19.96 -4.54
CA LEU A 69 11.53 -19.43 -3.32
C LEU A 69 12.30 -18.13 -3.57
N SER A 70 12.43 -17.29 -2.55
CA SER A 70 13.22 -16.05 -2.60
C SER A 70 14.71 -16.27 -2.91
N SER A 71 15.22 -17.50 -2.73
CA SER A 71 16.56 -17.92 -3.15
C SER A 71 16.70 -18.18 -4.66
N GLY A 72 15.58 -18.18 -5.40
CA GLY A 72 15.51 -18.65 -6.79
C GLY A 72 15.27 -20.16 -6.93
N GLU A 73 15.41 -20.94 -5.86
CA GLU A 73 15.08 -22.37 -5.87
C GLU A 73 13.57 -22.59 -6.09
N ARG A 74 13.22 -23.78 -6.61
CA ARG A 74 11.83 -24.19 -6.81
C ARG A 74 11.57 -25.55 -6.19
N LEU A 75 10.54 -25.64 -5.34
CA LEU A 75 10.05 -26.89 -4.78
C LEU A 75 8.78 -27.31 -5.51
N VAL A 76 8.80 -28.48 -6.14
CA VAL A 76 7.64 -29.08 -6.80
C VAL A 76 7.16 -30.25 -5.94
N LEU A 77 5.86 -30.27 -5.65
CA LEU A 77 5.15 -31.31 -4.91
C LEU A 77 4.12 -31.95 -5.83
N GLU A 78 4.08 -33.28 -5.81
CA GLU A 78 3.16 -34.10 -6.60
C GLU A 78 2.66 -35.26 -5.75
N ARG A 79 1.58 -35.93 -6.22
CA ARG A 79 1.06 -37.15 -5.59
C ARG A 79 0.61 -36.97 -4.12
N LEU A 80 0.08 -35.80 -3.80
CA LEU A 80 -0.58 -35.52 -2.51
C LEU A 80 -1.87 -36.32 -2.29
N GLY A 81 -2.36 -37.01 -3.33
CA GLY A 81 -3.56 -37.84 -3.29
C GLY A 81 -4.80 -37.04 -2.87
N TYR A 82 -5.61 -37.63 -2.00
CA TYR A 82 -6.81 -36.98 -1.46
C TYR A 82 -6.51 -35.73 -0.62
N GLY A 83 -5.27 -35.57 -0.13
CA GLY A 83 -4.86 -34.42 0.66
C GLY A 83 -4.52 -33.17 -0.15
N TYR A 84 -4.55 -33.22 -1.49
CA TYR A 84 -4.16 -32.10 -2.36
C TYR A 84 -4.96 -30.81 -2.10
N GLU A 85 -6.30 -30.92 -2.06
CA GLU A 85 -7.17 -29.76 -1.86
C GLU A 85 -7.04 -29.17 -0.46
N ASP A 86 -6.96 -30.02 0.57
CA ASP A 86 -6.74 -29.58 1.94
C ASP A 86 -5.35 -28.96 2.13
N PHE A 87 -4.33 -29.50 1.48
CA PHE A 87 -2.99 -28.92 1.49
C PHE A 87 -2.99 -27.50 0.92
N LEU A 88 -3.57 -27.28 -0.26
CA LEU A 88 -3.62 -25.96 -0.87
C LEU A 88 -4.37 -24.96 0.01
N ARG A 89 -5.59 -25.34 0.45
CA ARG A 89 -6.43 -24.48 1.29
C ARG A 89 -5.71 -24.09 2.59
N LEU A 90 -5.03 -25.02 3.25
CA LEU A 90 -4.31 -24.75 4.49
C LEU A 90 -3.00 -23.98 4.24
N LEU A 91 -2.29 -24.27 3.16
CA LEU A 91 -1.08 -23.53 2.76
C LEU A 91 -1.42 -22.06 2.58
N PHE A 92 -2.42 -21.73 1.74
CA PHE A 92 -2.81 -20.34 1.48
C PHE A 92 -3.44 -19.67 2.69
N LYS A 93 -4.18 -20.40 3.53
CA LYS A 93 -4.70 -19.85 4.78
C LYS A 93 -3.56 -19.41 5.71
N LEU A 94 -2.66 -20.33 6.06
CA LEU A 94 -1.57 -20.07 7.03
C LEU A 94 -0.59 -19.03 6.49
N ARG A 95 -0.24 -19.16 5.22
CA ARG A 95 0.56 -18.17 4.50
C ARG A 95 -0.14 -16.81 4.45
N GLY A 96 -1.44 -16.78 4.17
CA GLY A 96 -2.23 -15.56 4.08
C GLY A 96 -2.18 -14.75 5.37
N GLU A 97 -2.35 -15.39 6.53
CA GLU A 97 -2.21 -14.71 7.83
C GLU A 97 -0.85 -14.05 8.01
N MET A 98 0.23 -14.76 7.63
CA MET A 98 1.58 -14.21 7.67
C MET A 98 1.78 -13.05 6.69
N LEU A 99 1.25 -13.18 5.48
CA LEU A 99 1.36 -12.15 4.45
C LEU A 99 0.62 -10.87 4.80
N LEU A 100 -0.50 -10.97 5.52
CA LEU A 100 -1.24 -9.78 5.97
C LEU A 100 -0.38 -8.92 6.89
N GLN A 101 0.38 -9.54 7.79
CA GLN A 101 1.36 -8.82 8.62
C GLN A 101 2.45 -8.15 7.76
N ASP A 102 2.90 -8.82 6.70
CA ASP A 102 3.90 -8.26 5.77
C ASP A 102 3.38 -7.16 4.87
N MET A 103 2.08 -7.13 4.62
CA MET A 103 1.44 -6.05 3.88
C MET A 103 1.19 -4.81 4.76
N LEU A 104 1.91 -4.69 5.88
CA LEU A 104 1.86 -3.56 6.81
C LEU A 104 0.48 -3.36 7.45
N MET A 105 -0.33 -4.43 7.49
CA MET A 105 -1.66 -4.42 8.08
C MET A 105 -1.61 -4.80 9.56
N HIS A 106 -1.25 -3.82 10.39
CA HIS A 106 -1.30 -3.93 11.85
C HIS A 106 -2.62 -3.41 12.45
N GLU A 107 -3.61 -3.15 11.60
CA GLU A 107 -4.93 -2.67 11.99
C GLU A 107 -5.79 -3.80 12.59
N LYS A 108 -6.73 -3.44 13.46
CA LYS A 108 -7.63 -4.40 14.08
C LYS A 108 -8.63 -4.95 13.05
N VAL A 109 -8.86 -6.25 13.10
CA VAL A 109 -9.98 -6.89 12.40
C VAL A 109 -11.28 -6.40 13.05
N ARG A 110 -12.19 -5.90 12.23
CA ARG A 110 -13.52 -5.44 12.63
C ARG A 110 -14.54 -6.57 12.52
N ASP A 111 -14.61 -7.20 11.35
CA ASP A 111 -15.53 -8.29 11.06
C ASP A 111 -14.82 -9.36 10.22
N HIS A 112 -15.09 -10.65 10.48
CA HIS A 112 -14.46 -11.77 9.80
C HIS A 112 -15.36 -13.02 9.81
N GLY A 113 -14.91 -14.10 9.18
CA GLY A 113 -15.67 -15.37 9.14
C GLY A 113 -16.79 -15.40 8.10
N PHE A 114 -16.79 -14.45 7.16
CA PHE A 114 -17.65 -14.50 5.98
C PHE A 114 -17.09 -15.51 4.98
N GLU A 115 -17.95 -16.27 4.31
CA GLU A 115 -17.58 -17.17 3.23
C GLU A 115 -18.22 -16.67 1.93
N ALA A 116 -17.43 -16.62 0.86
CA ALA A 116 -17.91 -16.19 -0.44
C ALA A 116 -17.21 -16.92 -1.58
N ALA A 117 -17.84 -16.90 -2.76
CA ALA A 117 -17.11 -16.95 -4.01
C ALA A 117 -16.90 -15.52 -4.52
N TYR A 118 -15.73 -15.22 -5.07
CA TYR A 118 -15.41 -13.91 -5.61
C TYR A 118 -14.90 -13.98 -7.06
N SER A 119 -15.04 -12.87 -7.77
CA SER A 119 -14.30 -12.58 -9.00
C SER A 119 -13.72 -11.17 -8.95
N ARG A 120 -12.51 -11.01 -9.46
CA ARG A 120 -11.78 -9.74 -9.60
C ARG A 120 -11.55 -9.44 -11.07
N HIS A 121 -11.93 -8.24 -11.49
CA HIS A 121 -11.74 -7.75 -12.85
C HIS A 121 -10.88 -6.49 -12.86
N ASP A 122 -10.06 -6.34 -13.90
CA ASP A 122 -9.31 -5.11 -14.16
C ASP A 122 -10.21 -3.97 -14.66
N ARG A 123 -9.63 -2.79 -14.87
CA ARG A 123 -10.31 -1.60 -15.42
C ARG A 123 -10.95 -1.80 -16.79
N ASN A 124 -10.48 -2.79 -17.56
CA ASN A 124 -10.97 -3.11 -18.89
C ASN A 124 -12.04 -4.21 -18.86
N GLY A 125 -12.37 -4.75 -17.67
CA GLY A 125 -13.32 -5.83 -17.47
C GLY A 125 -12.73 -7.24 -17.62
N ASN A 126 -11.42 -7.38 -17.85
CA ASN A 126 -10.78 -8.70 -17.95
C ASN A 126 -10.78 -9.37 -16.58
N LEU A 127 -11.15 -10.66 -16.54
CA LEU A 127 -11.07 -11.46 -15.33
C LEU A 127 -9.59 -11.66 -14.97
N LEU A 128 -9.20 -11.15 -13.79
CA LEU A 128 -7.87 -11.35 -13.23
C LEU A 128 -7.83 -12.61 -12.37
N GLU A 129 -8.88 -12.84 -11.59
CA GLU A 129 -8.91 -13.89 -10.59
C GLU A 129 -10.35 -14.24 -10.18
N GLU A 130 -10.59 -15.51 -9.85
CA GLU A 130 -11.84 -15.95 -9.21
C GLU A 130 -11.59 -17.16 -8.31
N GLY A 131 -12.49 -17.38 -7.36
CA GLY A 131 -12.39 -18.53 -6.48
C GLY A 131 -13.28 -18.42 -5.25
N ARG A 132 -13.04 -19.30 -4.27
CA ARG A 132 -13.60 -19.16 -2.92
C ARG A 132 -12.67 -18.30 -2.08
N CYS A 133 -13.24 -17.51 -1.19
CA CYS A 133 -12.50 -16.64 -0.29
C CYS A 133 -13.22 -16.41 1.03
N GLU A 134 -12.45 -15.97 2.01
CA GLU A 134 -12.95 -15.28 3.21
C GLU A 134 -12.73 -13.77 3.04
N PRO A 135 -13.79 -12.95 2.85
CA PRO A 135 -13.66 -11.51 3.02
C PRO A 135 -13.59 -11.15 4.51
N ARG A 136 -12.66 -10.26 4.87
CA ARG A 136 -12.50 -9.68 6.21
C ARG A 136 -12.50 -8.16 6.14
N LEU A 137 -13.18 -7.53 7.09
CA LEU A 137 -13.21 -6.09 7.23
C LEU A 137 -12.23 -5.68 8.32
N TYR A 138 -11.34 -4.76 7.98
CA TYR A 138 -10.44 -4.06 8.89
C TYR A 138 -10.92 -2.63 9.06
N GLN A 139 -10.28 -1.87 9.95
CA GLN A 139 -10.64 -0.48 10.22
C GLN A 139 -10.56 0.42 8.99
N THR A 140 -9.66 0.14 8.04
CA THR A 140 -9.41 0.98 6.85
C THR A 140 -9.45 0.19 5.54
N ALA A 141 -9.78 -1.10 5.55
CA ALA A 141 -9.70 -1.93 4.35
C ALA A 141 -10.70 -3.10 4.35
N LEU A 142 -11.08 -3.52 3.15
CA LEU A 142 -11.62 -4.84 2.88
C LEU A 142 -10.47 -5.72 2.40
N VAL A 143 -10.30 -6.88 3.02
CA VAL A 143 -9.30 -7.87 2.63
C VAL A 143 -10.00 -9.12 2.15
N ILE A 144 -9.60 -9.60 0.98
CA ILE A 144 -10.03 -10.87 0.43
C ILE A 144 -8.92 -11.88 0.69
N ILE A 145 -9.25 -13.00 1.34
CA ILE A 145 -8.32 -14.12 1.58
C ILE A 145 -8.79 -15.29 0.72
N PRO A 146 -8.22 -15.48 -0.47
CA PRO A 146 -8.60 -16.59 -1.35
C PRO A 146 -8.12 -17.94 -0.81
N GLU A 147 -8.81 -19.03 -1.16
CA GLU A 147 -8.37 -20.39 -0.80
C GLU A 147 -7.13 -20.85 -1.58
N LYS A 148 -6.81 -20.19 -2.71
CA LYS A 148 -5.84 -20.68 -3.71
C LYS A 148 -4.89 -19.61 -4.27
N SER A 149 -4.77 -18.49 -3.58
CA SER A 149 -3.87 -17.39 -3.96
C SER A 149 -3.56 -16.47 -2.77
N ASP A 150 -2.62 -15.54 -2.96
CA ASP A 150 -2.22 -14.59 -1.93
C ASP A 150 -3.36 -13.59 -1.63
N PRO A 151 -3.49 -13.08 -0.38
CA PRO A 151 -4.54 -12.14 -0.02
C PRO A 151 -4.48 -10.82 -0.81
N VAL A 152 -5.65 -10.22 -1.02
CA VAL A 152 -5.80 -8.92 -1.70
C VAL A 152 -6.39 -7.91 -0.72
N ARG A 153 -5.67 -6.80 -0.50
CA ARG A 153 -6.14 -5.66 0.31
C ARG A 153 -6.75 -4.59 -0.60
N ILE A 154 -7.95 -4.14 -0.26
CA ILE A 154 -8.65 -3.03 -0.90
C ILE A 154 -8.82 -1.92 0.15
N PRO A 155 -8.09 -0.80 0.05
CA PRO A 155 -8.32 0.34 0.94
C PRO A 155 -9.77 0.82 0.83
N ALA A 156 -10.45 0.98 1.96
CA ALA A 156 -11.85 1.37 2.01
C ALA A 156 -12.06 2.79 1.42
N GLY A 157 -11.05 3.67 1.55
CA GLY A 157 -11.00 4.96 0.87
C GLY A 157 -11.21 4.89 -0.64
N GLU A 158 -10.83 3.79 -1.29
CA GLU A 158 -10.89 3.62 -2.75
C GLU A 158 -12.22 3.08 -3.27
N ILE A 159 -13.11 2.61 -2.38
CA ILE A 159 -14.38 1.98 -2.76
C ILE A 159 -15.42 3.02 -3.17
N ILE A 160 -15.60 3.27 -4.46
CA ILE A 160 -16.51 4.31 -4.95
C ILE A 160 -17.95 3.84 -5.13
N SER A 161 -18.17 2.52 -5.21
CA SER A 161 -19.53 1.96 -5.34
C SER A 161 -19.67 0.63 -4.63
N LEU A 162 -20.86 0.43 -4.05
CA LEU A 162 -21.35 -0.82 -3.48
C LEU A 162 -22.71 -1.10 -4.10
N GLN A 163 -22.79 -2.10 -4.95
CA GLN A 163 -24.01 -2.51 -5.64
C GLN A 163 -24.50 -3.84 -5.07
N ASP A 164 -25.79 -3.89 -4.74
CA ASP A 164 -26.47 -5.09 -4.30
C ASP A 164 -27.42 -5.56 -5.41
N ASP A 165 -27.14 -6.74 -5.94
CA ASP A 165 -28.05 -7.50 -6.79
C ASP A 165 -28.42 -8.79 -6.04
N GLN A 166 -29.59 -9.38 -6.32
CA GLN A 166 -30.28 -10.38 -5.46
C GLN A 166 -29.39 -11.50 -4.88
N TYR A 167 -28.27 -11.85 -5.55
CA TYR A 167 -27.32 -12.86 -5.10
C TYR A 167 -25.84 -12.42 -5.09
N ARG A 168 -25.56 -11.13 -5.36
CA ARG A 168 -24.21 -10.62 -5.59
C ARG A 168 -24.02 -9.25 -4.95
N ILE A 169 -22.87 -9.07 -4.32
CA ILE A 169 -22.40 -7.77 -3.86
C ILE A 169 -21.23 -7.38 -4.74
N ALA A 170 -21.36 -6.30 -5.49
CA ALA A 170 -20.30 -5.79 -6.37
C ALA A 170 -19.73 -4.49 -5.83
N ILE A 171 -18.40 -4.42 -5.82
CA ILE A 171 -17.61 -3.27 -5.39
C ILE A 171 -16.82 -2.77 -6.60
N ALA A 172 -16.79 -1.46 -6.80
CA ALA A 172 -15.87 -0.82 -7.74
C ALA A 172 -14.90 0.10 -6.99
N THR A 173 -13.65 0.07 -7.40
CA THR A 173 -12.62 0.99 -6.90
C THR A 173 -12.44 2.17 -7.84
N ASP A 174 -11.86 3.25 -7.33
CA ASP A 174 -11.56 4.44 -8.13
C ASP A 174 -10.50 4.21 -9.23
N TYR A 175 -9.77 3.09 -9.17
CA TYR A 175 -8.80 2.66 -10.18
C TYR A 175 -9.42 1.77 -11.26
N GLY A 176 -10.74 1.58 -11.23
CA GLY A 176 -11.51 0.83 -12.21
C GLY A 176 -11.57 -0.68 -11.95
N GLU A 177 -10.95 -1.18 -10.88
CA GLU A 177 -11.08 -2.60 -10.53
C GLU A 177 -12.48 -2.90 -10.00
N LYS A 178 -12.99 -4.09 -10.33
CA LYS A 178 -14.30 -4.55 -9.88
C LYS A 178 -14.16 -5.88 -9.16
N PHE A 179 -14.74 -5.95 -7.97
CA PHE A 179 -14.81 -7.16 -7.15
C PHE A 179 -16.26 -7.56 -6.99
N THR A 180 -16.59 -8.83 -7.26
CA THR A 180 -17.95 -9.34 -7.11
C THR A 180 -17.94 -10.51 -6.14
N PHE A 181 -18.72 -10.42 -5.07
CA PHE A 181 -18.93 -11.48 -4.09
C PHE A 181 -20.27 -12.16 -4.32
N SER A 182 -20.30 -13.48 -4.19
CA SER A 182 -21.49 -14.31 -4.41
C SER A 182 -21.46 -15.54 -3.50
N LYS A 183 -22.54 -16.33 -3.52
CA LYS A 183 -22.65 -17.59 -2.75
C LYS A 183 -22.44 -17.44 -1.23
N MET A 184 -22.74 -16.27 -0.67
CA MET A 184 -22.59 -15.99 0.77
C MET A 184 -23.73 -16.54 1.64
N GLY A 185 -24.79 -17.09 1.02
CA GLY A 185 -25.92 -17.67 1.74
C GLY A 185 -26.56 -16.70 2.74
N TYR A 186 -26.69 -17.14 4.00
CA TYR A 186 -27.25 -16.35 5.09
C TYR A 186 -26.34 -15.20 5.56
N GLN A 187 -25.04 -15.23 5.21
CA GLN A 187 -24.07 -14.21 5.61
C GLN A 187 -24.07 -12.98 4.69
N ARG A 188 -24.80 -13.03 3.55
CA ARG A 188 -24.82 -11.94 2.55
C ARG A 188 -25.23 -10.61 3.17
N GLU A 189 -26.34 -10.61 3.91
CA GLU A 189 -26.88 -9.37 4.49
C GLU A 189 -25.95 -8.82 5.57
N GLY A 190 -25.44 -9.68 6.45
CA GLY A 190 -24.47 -9.28 7.48
C GLY A 190 -23.17 -8.72 6.90
N PHE A 191 -22.64 -9.30 5.83
CA PHE A 191 -21.46 -8.76 5.14
C PHE A 191 -21.75 -7.39 4.51
N LYS A 192 -22.91 -7.25 3.84
CA LYS A 192 -23.33 -5.98 3.23
C LYS A 192 -23.45 -4.88 4.26
N GLU A 193 -24.14 -5.15 5.37
CA GLU A 193 -24.34 -4.20 6.47
C GLU A 193 -23.01 -3.82 7.12
N ALA A 194 -22.13 -4.80 7.38
CA ALA A 194 -20.82 -4.54 7.98
C ALA A 194 -19.94 -3.67 7.07
N LEU A 195 -19.89 -3.97 5.76
CA LEU A 195 -19.15 -3.17 4.79
C LEU A 195 -19.74 -1.76 4.63
N ALA A 196 -21.07 -1.65 4.54
CA ALA A 196 -21.74 -0.36 4.46
C ALA A 196 -21.47 0.48 5.73
N SER A 197 -21.48 -0.14 6.90
CA SER A 197 -21.15 0.51 8.18
C SER A 197 -19.71 1.02 8.20
N LEU A 198 -18.74 0.20 7.77
CA LEU A 198 -17.34 0.61 7.66
C LEU A 198 -17.18 1.85 6.77
N LEU A 199 -17.77 1.81 5.56
CA LEU A 199 -17.68 2.93 4.62
C LEU A 199 -18.35 4.20 5.17
N HIS A 200 -19.49 4.03 5.86
CA HIS A 200 -20.23 5.14 6.46
C HIS A 200 -19.47 5.78 7.61
N GLU A 201 -18.84 4.98 8.49
CA GLU A 201 -18.04 5.49 9.60
C GLU A 201 -16.83 6.30 9.11
N LEU A 202 -16.12 5.79 8.09
CA LEU A 202 -15.00 6.51 7.48
C LEU A 202 -15.45 7.81 6.77
N GLU A 203 -16.63 7.81 6.14
CA GLU A 203 -17.21 9.00 5.53
C GLU A 203 -17.65 10.02 6.59
N GLN A 204 -18.25 9.59 7.69
CA GLN A 204 -18.61 10.45 8.82
C GLN A 204 -17.37 11.11 9.45
N GLU A 205 -16.30 10.34 9.66
CA GLU A 205 -15.05 10.86 10.19
C GLU A 205 -14.45 11.92 9.24
N ALA A 206 -14.39 11.60 7.94
CA ALA A 206 -13.93 12.56 6.93
C ALA A 206 -14.83 13.81 6.89
N PHE A 207 -16.15 13.67 7.03
CA PHE A 207 -17.07 14.80 7.06
C PHE A 207 -16.80 15.74 8.24
N LEU A 208 -16.58 15.20 9.44
CA LEU A 208 -16.26 16.00 10.62
C LEU A 208 -14.97 16.79 10.43
N LEU A 209 -13.94 16.14 9.88
CA LEU A 209 -12.64 16.74 9.58
C LEU A 209 -12.72 17.81 8.49
N VAL A 210 -13.42 17.52 7.40
CA VAL A 210 -13.61 18.47 6.29
C VAL A 210 -14.42 19.68 6.75
N ARG A 211 -15.41 19.50 7.63
CA ARG A 211 -16.16 20.63 8.22
C ARG A 211 -15.28 21.53 9.07
N GLU A 212 -14.29 20.98 9.79
CA GLU A 212 -13.31 21.77 10.53
C GLU A 212 -12.43 22.62 9.57
N LEU A 213 -12.07 22.07 8.41
CA LEU A 213 -11.28 22.78 7.38
C LEU A 213 -12.10 23.77 6.55
N LEU A 214 -13.37 23.48 6.29
CA LEU A 214 -14.24 24.24 5.40
C LEU A 214 -15.51 24.70 6.14
N PRO A 215 -15.38 25.55 7.18
CA PRO A 215 -16.51 25.93 8.02
C PRO A 215 -17.58 26.77 7.31
N LEU A 216 -17.25 27.33 6.14
CA LEU A 216 -18.15 28.14 5.33
C LEU A 216 -18.80 27.37 4.17
N ALA A 217 -18.47 26.08 4.00
CA ALA A 217 -19.04 25.27 2.93
C ALA A 217 -20.43 24.74 3.30
N GLU A 218 -21.29 24.62 2.29
CA GLU A 218 -22.64 24.09 2.48
C GLU A 218 -22.64 22.59 2.81
N PRO A 219 -23.66 22.05 3.51
CA PRO A 219 -23.68 20.64 3.91
C PRO A 219 -23.51 19.63 2.76
N ASP A 220 -24.08 19.90 1.58
CA ASP A 220 -23.91 19.05 0.39
C ASP A 220 -22.47 19.08 -0.15
N GLN A 221 -21.84 20.26 -0.16
CA GLN A 221 -20.44 20.42 -0.57
C GLN A 221 -19.50 19.67 0.38
N LEU A 222 -19.74 19.80 1.69
CA LEU A 222 -18.99 19.08 2.73
C LEU A 222 -19.10 17.56 2.54
N ALA A 223 -20.31 17.05 2.30
CA ALA A 223 -20.52 15.62 2.06
C ALA A 223 -19.78 15.12 0.80
N ARG A 224 -19.82 15.89 -0.29
CA ARG A 224 -19.11 15.52 -1.53
C ARG A 224 -17.59 15.54 -1.34
N VAL A 225 -17.02 16.55 -0.67
CA VAL A 225 -15.58 16.62 -0.39
C VAL A 225 -15.15 15.52 0.60
N ALA A 226 -15.96 15.24 1.62
CA ALA A 226 -15.70 14.15 2.58
C ALA A 226 -15.56 12.79 1.88
N ARG A 227 -16.41 12.51 0.88
CA ARG A 227 -16.28 11.28 0.07
C ARG A 227 -14.97 11.21 -0.71
N LEU A 228 -14.48 12.34 -1.23
CA LEU A 228 -13.19 12.40 -1.94
C LEU A 228 -12.00 12.18 -1.00
N MET A 229 -12.13 12.58 0.28
CA MET A 229 -11.07 12.50 1.28
C MET A 229 -11.22 11.31 2.26
N ARG A 230 -12.14 10.38 1.99
CA ARG A 230 -12.44 9.26 2.88
C ARG A 230 -11.17 8.45 3.20
N ASP A 231 -11.03 8.05 4.46
CA ASP A 231 -9.87 7.27 4.97
C ASP A 231 -8.51 7.99 4.83
N GLY A 232 -8.51 9.32 4.73
CA GLY A 232 -7.30 10.11 4.63
C GLY A 232 -6.75 10.29 3.22
N ARG A 233 -7.48 9.81 2.21
CA ARG A 233 -7.19 10.04 0.80
C ARG A 233 -7.02 11.54 0.54
N ALA A 234 -6.04 11.91 -0.28
CA ALA A 234 -5.94 13.27 -0.78
C ALA A 234 -6.94 13.50 -1.91
N ALA A 235 -7.78 14.53 -1.81
CA ALA A 235 -8.62 14.96 -2.92
C ALA A 235 -7.81 15.90 -3.81
N LEU A 236 -7.90 15.71 -5.12
CA LEU A 236 -7.22 16.59 -6.07
C LEU A 236 -7.93 17.94 -6.14
N ARG A 237 -7.17 18.98 -6.48
CA ARG A 237 -7.72 20.31 -6.72
C ARG A 237 -8.88 20.28 -7.71
N SER A 238 -8.68 19.63 -8.86
CA SER A 238 -9.70 19.53 -9.92
C SER A 238 -11.00 18.89 -9.42
N GLU A 239 -10.91 17.90 -8.53
CA GLU A 239 -12.08 17.23 -7.95
C GLU A 239 -12.81 18.12 -6.94
N ILE A 240 -12.07 18.89 -6.13
CA ILE A 240 -12.63 19.85 -5.17
C ILE A 240 -13.30 21.02 -5.90
N GLU A 241 -12.65 21.59 -6.91
CA GLU A 241 -13.20 22.68 -7.72
C GLU A 241 -14.45 22.24 -8.51
N ALA A 242 -14.53 20.96 -8.90
CA ALA A 242 -15.74 20.38 -9.49
C ALA A 242 -16.90 20.21 -8.48
N VAL A 243 -16.63 20.25 -7.17
CA VAL A 243 -17.69 20.40 -6.15
C VAL A 243 -18.15 21.85 -6.07
N SER A 244 -17.21 22.78 -5.89
CA SER A 244 -17.44 24.23 -5.99
C SER A 244 -16.09 24.95 -6.16
N PRO A 245 -15.97 25.92 -7.08
CA PRO A 245 -14.69 26.56 -7.41
C PRO A 245 -13.96 27.22 -6.21
N GLU A 246 -14.70 27.74 -5.24
CA GLU A 246 -14.17 28.49 -4.09
C GLU A 246 -13.63 27.61 -2.96
N LEU A 247 -13.94 26.30 -2.97
CA LEU A 247 -13.56 25.40 -1.88
C LEU A 247 -12.05 25.18 -1.82
N TRP A 248 -11.37 25.15 -2.97
CA TRP A 248 -9.92 25.03 -3.00
C TRP A 248 -9.27 26.24 -2.33
N ASP A 249 -9.67 27.45 -2.71
CA ASP A 249 -9.15 28.69 -2.11
C ASP A 249 -9.40 28.75 -0.59
N GLN A 250 -10.51 28.20 -0.12
CA GLN A 250 -10.77 28.08 1.32
C GLN A 250 -9.81 27.09 2.00
N LEU A 251 -9.55 25.92 1.39
CA LEU A 251 -8.54 24.97 1.88
C LEU A 251 -7.14 25.58 1.90
N GLU A 252 -6.75 26.30 0.85
CA GLU A 252 -5.45 26.98 0.79
C GLU A 252 -5.30 27.99 1.92
N LYS A 253 -6.34 28.78 2.22
CA LYS A 253 -6.34 29.70 3.37
C LYS A 253 -6.12 28.97 4.70
N GLN A 254 -6.70 27.78 4.87
CA GLN A 254 -6.43 26.96 6.07
C GLN A 254 -4.96 26.53 6.13
N LEU A 255 -4.41 26.01 5.02
CA LEU A 255 -3.00 25.62 4.95
C LEU A 255 -2.07 26.80 5.22
N GLU A 256 -2.38 27.99 4.70
CA GLU A 256 -1.62 29.21 4.92
C GLU A 256 -1.75 29.77 6.35
N SER A 257 -2.74 29.30 7.12
CA SER A 257 -2.88 29.60 8.55
C SER A 257 -2.32 28.51 9.47
N SER A 258 -1.89 27.39 8.88
CA SER A 258 -1.44 26.20 9.60
C SER A 258 0.03 26.28 10.07
N PRO A 259 0.48 25.36 10.94
CA PRO A 259 1.89 25.22 11.28
C PRO A 259 2.85 24.91 10.12
N ALA A 260 2.35 24.55 8.93
CA ALA A 260 3.14 24.31 7.72
C ALA A 260 3.00 25.45 6.69
N SER A 261 2.51 26.62 7.10
CA SER A 261 2.27 27.76 6.21
C SER A 261 3.51 28.21 5.45
N ALA A 262 4.67 28.26 6.11
CA ALA A 262 5.91 28.71 5.50
C ALA A 262 6.38 27.76 4.39
N GLU A 263 6.29 26.46 4.65
CA GLU A 263 6.66 25.41 3.72
C GLU A 263 5.67 25.33 2.56
N TYR A 264 4.36 25.36 2.85
CA TYR A 264 3.32 25.36 1.83
C TYR A 264 3.47 26.55 0.86
N LYS A 265 3.63 27.78 1.38
CA LYS A 265 3.83 28.98 0.55
C LYS A 265 5.08 28.90 -0.30
N TYR A 266 6.17 28.38 0.26
CA TYR A 266 7.42 28.24 -0.47
C TYR A 266 7.32 27.18 -1.58
N LEU A 267 6.83 25.97 -1.28
CA LEU A 267 6.63 24.92 -2.29
C LEU A 267 5.67 25.38 -3.39
N LYS A 268 4.57 26.05 -3.02
CA LYS A 268 3.63 26.63 -3.97
C LYS A 268 4.29 27.69 -4.86
N SER A 269 5.20 28.50 -4.33
CA SER A 269 5.93 29.49 -5.14
C SER A 269 6.89 28.87 -6.16
N LEU A 270 7.31 27.62 -5.94
CA LEU A 270 8.13 26.84 -6.87
C LEU A 270 7.28 26.08 -7.91
N SER A 271 6.00 25.84 -7.62
CA SER A 271 5.09 25.18 -8.56
C SER A 271 4.67 26.14 -9.68
N SER A 272 4.86 25.69 -10.93
CA SER A 272 4.18 26.32 -12.08
C SER A 272 2.87 25.61 -12.43
N SER A 273 2.59 24.47 -11.80
CA SER A 273 1.38 23.69 -12.03
C SER A 273 0.24 24.20 -11.15
N ARG A 274 -0.96 24.26 -11.74
CA ARG A 274 -2.19 24.51 -10.96
C ARG A 274 -2.61 23.29 -10.15
N GLN A 275 -2.08 22.10 -10.45
CA GLN A 275 -2.44 20.85 -9.82
C GLN A 275 -1.96 20.79 -8.36
N GLY A 276 -2.63 19.96 -7.57
CA GLY A 276 -2.29 19.72 -6.17
C GLY A 276 -3.29 18.77 -5.55
N ALA A 277 -2.96 18.23 -4.39
CA ALA A 277 -3.86 17.38 -3.62
C ALA A 277 -3.74 17.67 -2.13
N VAL A 278 -4.85 17.57 -1.40
CA VAL A 278 -4.89 17.73 0.06
C VAL A 278 -5.68 16.58 0.66
N GLY A 279 -5.13 15.95 1.68
CA GLY A 279 -5.80 14.90 2.47
C GLY A 279 -5.76 15.23 3.95
N ILE A 280 -6.76 14.70 4.68
CA ILE A 280 -6.85 14.82 6.12
C ILE A 280 -7.24 13.47 6.71
N LYS A 281 -6.46 13.01 7.69
CA LYS A 281 -6.71 11.73 8.39
C LYS A 281 -6.62 11.96 9.89
N ARG A 282 -7.46 11.29 10.66
CA ARG A 282 -7.32 11.19 12.11
C ARG A 282 -6.99 9.74 12.47
N GLY A 283 -6.07 9.55 13.42
CA GLY A 283 -5.62 8.21 13.79
C GLY A 283 -4.68 7.56 12.76
N LEU A 284 -4.61 6.23 12.79
CA LEU A 284 -3.43 5.42 12.44
C LEU A 284 -2.88 5.63 11.01
N MET A 285 -2.06 6.68 10.86
CA MET A 285 -0.94 6.72 9.93
C MET A 285 0.24 6.00 10.61
N GLY A 286 0.44 4.71 10.31
CA GLY A 286 1.62 3.97 10.78
C GLY A 286 1.95 4.06 12.28
N GLU A 287 0.95 4.16 13.16
CA GLU A 287 1.05 4.29 14.65
C GLU A 287 0.93 5.70 15.25
N LEU A 288 0.68 6.71 14.41
CA LEU A 288 0.48 8.09 14.87
C LEU A 288 -0.92 8.37 15.44
N THR A 289 -0.98 9.15 16.52
CA THR A 289 -2.22 9.69 17.11
C THR A 289 -2.39 11.17 16.77
N GLY A 290 -3.64 11.62 16.59
CA GLY A 290 -3.98 13.00 16.23
C GLY A 290 -4.55 13.16 14.82
N THR A 291 -4.84 14.42 14.46
CA THR A 291 -5.26 14.82 13.12
C THR A 291 -4.02 15.19 12.30
N TYR A 292 -3.90 14.60 11.11
CA TYR A 292 -2.83 14.81 10.16
C TYR A 292 -3.40 15.39 8.88
N ILE A 293 -2.87 16.54 8.49
CA ILE A 293 -3.13 17.12 7.18
C ILE A 293 -1.87 16.90 6.36
N TRP A 294 -2.06 16.43 5.13
CA TRP A 294 -0.96 16.22 4.20
C TRP A 294 -1.35 16.71 2.82
N PHE A 295 -0.36 17.15 2.06
CA PHE A 295 -0.60 17.70 0.74
C PHE A 295 0.51 17.32 -0.23
N LEU A 296 0.13 17.29 -1.51
CA LEU A 296 1.02 17.03 -2.62
C LEU A 296 1.14 18.29 -3.47
N VAL A 297 2.35 18.83 -3.58
CA VAL A 297 2.66 19.98 -4.46
C VAL A 297 3.51 19.48 -5.62
N PRO A 298 3.00 19.45 -6.85
CA PRO A 298 3.81 19.16 -8.03
C PRO A 298 4.76 20.34 -8.33
N LEU A 299 6.05 20.04 -8.41
CA LEU A 299 7.15 20.95 -8.69
C LEU A 299 7.71 20.60 -10.06
N CYS A 300 7.08 21.12 -11.10
CA CYS A 300 7.50 20.93 -12.49
C CYS A 300 7.43 22.23 -13.26
N SER A 301 8.19 22.31 -14.35
CA SER A 301 8.16 23.41 -15.32
C SER A 301 8.19 22.85 -16.74
N ALA A 302 7.50 23.52 -17.67
CA ALA A 302 7.63 23.26 -19.10
C ALA A 302 9.06 23.50 -19.63
N ASP A 303 9.86 24.29 -18.90
CA ASP A 303 11.29 24.44 -19.15
C ASP A 303 12.09 23.36 -18.40
N PRO A 304 12.64 22.36 -19.09
CA PRO A 304 13.34 21.24 -18.45
C PRO A 304 14.68 21.65 -17.81
N GLN A 305 15.17 22.86 -18.07
CA GLN A 305 16.40 23.38 -17.44
C GLN A 305 16.15 23.97 -16.06
N LYS A 306 14.88 24.19 -15.67
CA LYS A 306 14.53 24.68 -14.33
C LYS A 306 14.44 23.50 -13.34
N PRO A 307 14.96 23.67 -12.10
CA PRO A 307 14.79 22.69 -11.04
C PRO A 307 13.33 22.27 -10.87
N GLY A 308 13.08 20.97 -10.73
CA GLY A 308 11.73 20.43 -10.72
C GLY A 308 11.69 18.90 -10.91
N ASN A 309 10.72 18.44 -11.69
CA ASN A 309 10.41 17.02 -11.91
C ASN A 309 10.10 16.24 -10.62
N ALA A 310 9.44 16.88 -9.65
CA ALA A 310 9.14 16.26 -8.37
C ALA A 310 7.73 16.59 -7.88
N VAL A 311 7.21 15.80 -6.96
CA VAL A 311 6.07 16.08 -6.10
C VAL A 311 6.60 16.14 -4.67
N ALA A 312 6.37 17.26 -4.00
CA ALA A 312 6.62 17.38 -2.57
C ALA A 312 5.40 16.84 -1.81
N LEU A 313 5.63 15.85 -0.95
CA LEU A 313 4.70 15.38 0.05
C LEU A 313 5.11 15.97 1.39
N GLU A 314 4.25 16.85 1.90
CA GLU A 314 4.41 17.48 3.21
C GLU A 314 3.23 17.09 4.10
N SER A 315 3.47 17.00 5.40
CA SER A 315 2.41 16.73 6.36
C SER A 315 2.68 17.37 7.69
N PHE A 316 1.62 17.79 8.36
CA PHE A 316 1.71 18.34 9.69
C PHE A 316 0.56 17.82 10.55
N SER A 317 0.80 17.82 11.86
CA SER A 317 -0.19 17.56 12.89
C SER A 317 -0.12 18.64 13.97
N ASP A 318 -1.16 18.68 14.79
CA ASP A 318 -1.26 19.58 15.93
C ASP A 318 -0.24 19.25 17.04
N THR A 319 0.30 18.02 17.06
CA THR A 319 1.14 17.49 18.15
C THR A 319 2.64 17.62 17.92
N GLY A 320 3.09 18.09 16.75
CA GLY A 320 4.45 18.53 16.49
C GLY A 320 5.54 17.48 16.81
N SER A 321 5.81 16.57 15.87
CA SER A 321 7.03 15.76 15.88
C SER A 321 7.66 15.70 14.48
N GLY A 322 8.92 15.27 14.41
CA GLY A 322 9.85 15.28 13.28
C GLY A 322 9.23 15.49 11.90
N ARG A 323 9.40 16.68 11.34
CA ARG A 323 8.91 17.03 10.01
C ARG A 323 9.98 16.76 8.99
N ALA A 324 9.60 16.05 7.95
CA ALA A 324 10.39 15.88 6.75
C ALA A 324 9.46 16.04 5.54
N THR A 325 9.89 16.82 4.56
CA THR A 325 9.25 16.87 3.25
C THR A 325 9.81 15.73 2.40
N TYR A 326 8.95 14.88 1.86
CA TYR A 326 9.33 13.75 1.02
C TYR A 326 9.16 14.11 -0.45
N PHE A 327 10.13 13.78 -1.29
CA PHE A 327 10.10 14.10 -2.71
C PHE A 327 9.99 12.84 -3.54
N PHE A 328 9.02 12.83 -4.45
CA PHE A 328 8.78 11.77 -5.41
C PHE A 328 8.90 12.32 -6.82
N ARG A 329 9.52 11.58 -7.73
CA ARG A 329 9.69 12.00 -9.11
C ARG A 329 8.36 11.95 -9.87
N LEU A 330 8.12 12.95 -10.71
CA LEU A 330 6.96 12.98 -11.61
C LEU A 330 7.18 12.10 -12.84
N PHE A 331 8.33 12.26 -13.49
CA PHE A 331 8.66 11.60 -14.77
C PHE A 331 10.07 11.04 -14.72
N SER A 332 10.38 9.99 -15.48
CA SER A 332 11.79 9.59 -15.68
C SER A 332 12.64 10.83 -16.04
N ARG A 333 13.85 10.93 -15.51
CA ARG A 333 14.71 12.11 -15.69
C ARG A 333 14.98 12.37 -17.18
N LYS A 334 15.09 11.28 -17.96
CA LYS A 334 15.17 11.33 -19.43
C LYS A 334 13.91 11.89 -20.09
N ALA A 335 12.72 11.47 -19.67
CA ALA A 335 11.47 12.00 -20.25
C ALA A 335 11.29 13.47 -19.92
N TYR A 336 11.59 13.89 -18.69
CA TYR A 336 11.54 15.30 -18.31
C TYR A 336 12.50 16.15 -19.14
N ALA A 337 13.74 15.69 -19.32
CA ALA A 337 14.75 16.39 -20.12
C ALA A 337 14.36 16.53 -21.61
N ALA A 338 13.55 15.60 -22.15
CA ALA A 338 13.04 15.67 -23.52
C ALA A 338 11.97 16.76 -23.71
N GLY A 339 11.38 17.26 -22.62
CA GLY A 339 10.31 18.25 -22.65
C GLY A 339 8.94 17.69 -23.03
N PHE A 340 7.92 18.53 -22.93
CA PHE A 340 6.51 18.21 -23.21
C PHE A 340 6.02 19.03 -24.41
N LYS A 341 5.02 18.53 -25.14
CA LYS A 341 4.50 19.24 -26.32
C LYS A 341 3.62 20.41 -25.94
N SER A 342 2.95 20.33 -24.79
CA SER A 342 2.09 21.39 -24.26
C SER A 342 2.01 21.33 -22.73
N GLU A 343 1.59 22.45 -22.12
CA GLU A 343 1.31 22.51 -20.69
C GLU A 343 0.17 21.55 -20.30
N GLY A 344 -0.86 21.42 -21.14
CA GLY A 344 -1.99 20.51 -20.87
C GLY A 344 -1.61 19.02 -20.88
N GLU A 345 -0.65 18.60 -21.73
CA GLU A 345 -0.11 17.24 -21.70
C GLU A 345 0.61 16.98 -20.37
N MET A 346 1.45 17.92 -19.93
CA MET A 346 2.12 17.83 -18.64
C MET A 346 1.13 17.79 -17.47
N GLU A 347 0.12 18.67 -17.46
CA GLU A 347 -0.87 18.73 -16.38
C GLU A 347 -1.66 17.42 -16.25
N GLY A 348 -2.05 16.80 -17.37
CA GLY A 348 -2.75 15.52 -17.36
C GLY A 348 -1.91 14.38 -16.80
N GLU A 349 -0.62 14.32 -17.14
CA GLU A 349 0.30 13.32 -16.60
C GLU A 349 0.63 13.57 -15.12
N VAL A 350 0.80 14.83 -14.72
CA VAL A 350 0.95 15.21 -13.30
C VAL A 350 -0.24 14.72 -12.49
N GLU A 351 -1.46 14.93 -12.96
CA GLU A 351 -2.67 14.45 -12.28
C GLU A 351 -2.64 12.93 -12.08
N GLN A 352 -2.24 12.16 -13.09
CA GLN A 352 -2.12 10.71 -13.01
C GLN A 352 -1.09 10.27 -11.95
N ILE A 353 0.06 10.95 -11.87
CA ILE A 353 1.08 10.66 -10.86
C ILE A 353 0.59 11.02 -9.46
N LEU A 354 -0.12 12.15 -9.29
CA LEU A 354 -0.73 12.50 -8.00
C LEU A 354 -1.72 11.43 -7.53
N ARG A 355 -2.58 10.92 -8.42
CA ARG A 355 -3.47 9.78 -8.13
C ARG A 355 -2.68 8.54 -7.75
N GLN A 356 -1.61 8.22 -8.48
CA GLN A 356 -0.76 7.05 -8.18
C GLN A 356 -0.06 7.16 -6.83
N ILE A 357 0.51 8.32 -6.47
CA ILE A 357 1.12 8.52 -5.16
C ILE A 357 0.06 8.36 -4.06
N ASN A 358 -1.12 8.96 -4.24
CA ASN A 358 -2.24 8.85 -3.31
C ASN A 358 -2.68 7.39 -3.07
N HIS A 359 -2.87 6.61 -4.14
CA HIS A 359 -3.08 5.15 -4.07
C HIS A 359 -2.02 4.49 -3.22
N CYS A 360 -0.74 4.73 -3.55
CA CYS A 360 0.33 4.00 -2.93
C CYS A 360 0.45 4.34 -1.45
N MET A 361 0.23 5.61 -1.07
CA MET A 361 0.21 6.03 0.33
C MET A 361 -0.91 5.37 1.13
N LEU A 362 -2.12 5.23 0.58
CA LEU A 362 -3.21 4.46 1.19
C LEU A 362 -2.88 2.97 1.30
N ALA A 363 -2.33 2.39 0.24
CA ALA A 363 -1.99 0.97 0.16
C ALA A 363 -0.93 0.56 1.20
N VAL A 364 0.04 1.43 1.50
CA VAL A 364 1.06 1.22 2.55
C VAL A 364 0.64 1.76 3.93
N ASN A 365 -0.63 2.14 4.07
CA ASN A 365 -1.21 2.75 5.28
C ASN A 365 -0.36 3.91 5.84
N PHE A 366 0.10 4.78 4.94
CA PHE A 366 0.94 5.94 5.21
C PHE A 366 2.28 5.68 5.88
N ARG A 367 2.76 4.42 5.93
CA ARG A 367 4.11 4.11 6.43
C ARG A 367 5.18 4.64 5.47
N ARG A 368 5.98 5.60 5.95
CA ARG A 368 7.02 6.28 5.15
C ARG A 368 8.40 5.65 5.30
N GLU A 369 8.70 5.09 6.47
CA GLU A 369 9.98 4.43 6.77
C GLU A 369 10.44 3.44 5.68
N PRO A 370 9.62 2.47 5.24
CA PRO A 370 10.04 1.52 4.20
C PRO A 370 10.33 2.17 2.83
N ILE A 371 9.91 3.42 2.61
CA ILE A 371 10.16 4.14 1.35
C ILE A 371 11.62 4.61 1.30
N TYR A 372 12.12 5.23 2.37
CA TYR A 372 13.42 5.89 2.35
C TYR A 372 14.58 4.99 2.81
N LEU A 373 14.32 3.89 3.53
CA LEU A 373 15.39 2.97 3.96
C LEU A 373 16.25 2.48 2.78
N SER A 374 17.57 2.47 2.97
CA SER A 374 18.50 1.87 2.01
C SER A 374 18.32 0.34 1.94
N TRP A 375 18.78 -0.27 0.84
CA TRP A 375 18.76 -1.73 0.70
C TRP A 375 19.58 -2.45 1.78
N GLU A 376 20.63 -1.82 2.30
CA GLU A 376 21.41 -2.36 3.40
C GLU A 376 20.62 -2.36 4.71
N LYS A 377 19.94 -1.25 5.03
CA LYS A 377 19.08 -1.16 6.21
C LYS A 377 17.94 -2.17 6.17
N LEU A 378 17.28 -2.35 5.02
CA LEU A 378 16.20 -3.32 4.85
C LEU A 378 16.61 -4.77 5.14
N ARG A 379 17.91 -5.09 5.08
CA ARG A 379 18.43 -6.43 5.42
C ARG A 379 18.72 -6.60 6.91
N GLN A 380 18.66 -5.53 7.70
CA GLN A 380 18.83 -5.61 9.15
C GLN A 380 17.63 -6.31 9.79
N PRO A 381 17.82 -7.13 10.85
CA PRO A 381 16.74 -7.89 11.48
C PRO A 381 15.51 -7.05 11.86
N ARG A 382 15.71 -5.83 12.36
CA ARG A 382 14.62 -4.91 12.71
C ARG A 382 13.74 -4.49 11.54
N TYR A 383 14.29 -4.41 10.32
CA TYR A 383 13.60 -3.91 9.12
C TYR A 383 13.29 -5.00 8.10
N VAL A 384 13.60 -6.27 8.39
CA VAL A 384 13.41 -7.37 7.45
C VAL A 384 11.94 -7.54 7.05
N HIS A 385 11.01 -7.16 7.92
CA HIS A 385 9.57 -7.15 7.61
C HIS A 385 9.23 -6.20 6.46
N TYR A 386 9.91 -5.04 6.34
CA TYR A 386 9.77 -4.15 5.19
C TYR A 386 10.35 -4.73 3.90
N LEU A 387 11.40 -5.54 3.99
CA LEU A 387 11.92 -6.26 2.82
C LEU A 387 10.89 -7.27 2.30
N TYR A 388 10.18 -7.96 3.19
CA TYR A 388 9.06 -8.84 2.80
C TYR A 388 7.87 -8.05 2.26
N ALA A 389 7.54 -6.91 2.86
CA ALA A 389 6.51 -5.99 2.35
C ALA A 389 6.78 -5.59 0.89
N LEU A 390 8.04 -5.31 0.54
CA LEU A 390 8.43 -4.95 -0.82
C LEU A 390 8.17 -6.04 -1.86
N GLN A 391 8.25 -7.30 -1.46
CA GLN A 391 7.96 -8.41 -2.36
C GLN A 391 6.45 -8.50 -2.67
N ARG A 392 5.59 -7.99 -1.78
CA ARG A 392 4.14 -8.18 -1.82
C ARG A 392 3.33 -6.94 -2.16
N LEU A 393 3.88 -5.75 -1.90
CA LEU A 393 3.19 -4.48 -2.12
C LEU A 393 3.78 -3.77 -3.36
N PRO A 394 3.17 -3.92 -4.55
CA PRO A 394 3.53 -3.13 -5.73
C PRO A 394 3.55 -1.63 -5.44
N ALA A 395 2.60 -1.14 -4.64
CA ALA A 395 2.52 0.25 -4.20
C ALA A 395 3.78 0.73 -3.48
N LEU A 396 4.32 -0.07 -2.56
CA LEU A 396 5.54 0.28 -1.82
C LEU A 396 6.76 0.31 -2.75
N ARG A 397 6.86 -0.67 -3.67
CA ARG A 397 7.91 -0.66 -4.70
C ARG A 397 7.82 0.59 -5.57
N LYS A 398 6.60 0.97 -5.98
CA LYS A 398 6.40 2.15 -6.80
C LYS A 398 6.79 3.44 -6.07
N LEU A 399 6.42 3.58 -4.79
CA LEU A 399 6.87 4.72 -3.98
C LEU A 399 8.39 4.79 -3.91
N ARG A 400 9.08 3.67 -3.69
CA ARG A 400 10.56 3.62 -3.67
C ARG A 400 11.22 3.92 -5.01
N GLU A 401 10.58 3.52 -6.11
CA GLU A 401 11.04 3.79 -7.48
C GLU A 401 10.94 5.28 -7.82
N LEU A 402 9.88 5.94 -7.33
CA LEU A 402 9.69 7.37 -7.51
C LEU A 402 10.47 8.20 -6.48
N TYR A 403 10.84 7.62 -5.33
CA TYR A 403 11.47 8.36 -4.24
C TYR A 403 12.82 8.97 -4.63
N ILE A 404 12.94 10.30 -4.45
CA ILE A 404 14.16 11.06 -4.71
C ILE A 404 14.98 11.21 -3.42
N GLY A 405 14.31 11.59 -2.33
CA GLY A 405 14.93 11.95 -1.06
C GLY A 405 13.94 12.63 -0.11
N ARG A 406 14.39 12.96 1.10
CA ARG A 406 13.62 13.72 2.09
C ARG A 406 14.44 14.89 2.62
N VAL A 407 13.78 15.99 2.97
CA VAL A 407 14.41 17.17 3.57
C VAL A 407 13.92 17.33 5.00
N MET A 408 14.83 17.26 5.97
CA MET A 408 14.53 17.42 7.39
C MET A 408 14.37 18.90 7.75
N HIS A 409 13.40 19.24 8.60
CA HIS A 409 13.14 20.62 9.02
C HIS A 409 14.04 21.00 10.21
N LYS A 410 15.33 21.30 9.96
CA LYS A 410 16.26 21.76 11.01
C LYS A 410 16.15 23.27 11.24
N SER A 411 16.04 24.06 10.18
CA SER A 411 15.65 25.48 10.21
C SER A 411 14.97 25.88 8.90
N PRO A 412 14.19 26.96 8.84
CA PRO A 412 13.56 27.41 7.59
C PRO A 412 14.56 27.65 6.45
N GLU A 413 15.72 28.23 6.75
CA GLU A 413 16.75 28.56 5.76
C GLU A 413 17.50 27.32 5.27
N GLN A 414 17.81 26.37 6.16
CA GLN A 414 18.40 25.09 5.76
C GLN A 414 17.40 24.30 4.93
N TRP A 415 16.14 24.24 5.34
CA TRP A 415 15.11 23.47 4.64
C TRP A 415 14.94 23.99 3.21
N ARG A 416 14.82 25.30 2.99
CA ARG A 416 14.70 25.87 1.64
C ARG A 416 15.89 25.54 0.75
N ARG A 417 17.11 25.71 1.26
CA ARG A 417 18.34 25.38 0.53
C ARG A 417 18.39 23.90 0.17
N ASP A 418 18.06 23.02 1.11
CA ASP A 418 18.05 21.58 0.88
C ASP A 418 16.98 21.17 -0.14
N VAL A 419 15.82 21.83 -0.16
CA VAL A 419 14.81 21.66 -1.22
C VAL A 419 15.38 22.07 -2.59
N GLU A 420 16.01 23.24 -2.69
CA GLU A 420 16.63 23.71 -3.93
C GLU A 420 17.73 22.76 -4.43
N GLU A 421 18.60 22.31 -3.53
CA GLU A 421 19.65 21.33 -3.83
C GLU A 421 19.08 20.00 -4.32
N LEU A 422 18.02 19.49 -3.68
CA LEU A 422 17.36 18.25 -4.08
C LEU A 422 16.73 18.38 -5.47
N LEU A 423 16.01 19.48 -5.74
CA LEU A 423 15.39 19.72 -7.04
C LEU A 423 16.43 19.90 -8.15
N ALA A 424 17.55 20.56 -7.86
CA ALA A 424 18.68 20.69 -8.79
C ALA A 424 19.33 19.32 -9.08
N PHE A 425 19.55 18.50 -8.04
CA PHE A 425 20.05 17.13 -8.18
C PHE A 425 19.13 16.29 -9.08
N ASN A 426 17.82 16.41 -8.90
CA ASN A 426 16.85 15.59 -9.62
C ASN A 426 16.80 15.85 -11.13
N ILE A 427 17.18 17.06 -11.58
CA ILE A 427 17.26 17.37 -13.02
C ILE A 427 18.67 17.16 -13.60
N ALA A 428 19.72 17.27 -12.77
CA ALA A 428 21.11 17.13 -13.21
C ALA A 428 21.55 15.66 -13.34
N THR A 429 20.90 14.75 -12.62
CA THR A 429 21.26 13.33 -12.59
C THR A 429 20.53 12.57 -13.70
N PRO A 430 21.19 11.73 -14.50
CA PRO A 430 20.53 10.99 -15.58
C PRO A 430 19.86 9.69 -15.12
N GLU A 431 20.41 9.01 -14.12
CA GLU A 431 19.92 7.70 -13.65
C GLU A 431 18.66 7.85 -12.81
N ASP A 432 17.69 6.97 -13.00
CA ASP A 432 16.41 7.09 -12.31
C ASP A 432 16.41 6.52 -10.88
N ASP A 433 17.38 5.71 -10.52
CA ASP A 433 17.53 5.08 -9.21
C ASP A 433 18.41 5.87 -8.23
N ALA A 434 19.12 6.89 -8.71
CA ALA A 434 19.98 7.71 -7.88
C ALA A 434 19.19 8.58 -6.88
N ARG A 435 19.55 8.45 -5.60
CA ARG A 435 18.90 9.10 -4.45
C ARG A 435 19.72 10.27 -3.91
N TRP A 436 19.03 11.30 -3.45
CA TRP A 436 19.67 12.45 -2.82
C TRP A 436 20.04 12.13 -1.37
N ARG A 437 21.34 12.24 -1.03
CA ARG A 437 21.93 12.03 0.31
C ARG A 437 21.66 10.63 0.95
N GLU A 438 21.89 9.56 0.18
CA GLU A 438 21.64 8.15 0.59
C GLU A 438 22.28 7.70 1.93
N GLU A 439 23.37 8.34 2.37
CA GLU A 439 24.13 7.95 3.59
C GLU A 439 23.68 8.67 4.88
N ALA A 440 23.02 9.83 4.80
CA ALA A 440 22.68 10.65 5.98
C ALA A 440 21.37 10.24 6.67
N ASP A 441 20.53 9.45 6.00
CA ASP A 441 19.25 8.93 6.52
C ASP A 441 19.43 7.79 7.55
N GLY A 442 20.68 7.56 7.95
CA GLY A 442 21.22 6.50 8.79
C GLY A 442 20.91 6.57 10.28
N GLU A 443 21.20 7.73 10.87
CA GLU A 443 21.67 7.80 12.26
C GLU A 443 20.75 8.56 13.21
N GLU A 444 19.78 9.34 12.71
CA GLU A 444 18.93 10.21 13.53
C GLU A 444 17.44 9.84 13.41
N GLU A 445 17.02 8.67 13.91
CA GLU A 445 15.62 8.43 14.32
C GLU A 445 15.57 7.18 15.22
N GLU A 446 15.46 7.38 16.55
CA GLU A 446 14.94 6.35 17.45
C GLU A 446 13.51 6.06 17.02
N SER A 447 13.26 4.83 16.57
CA SER A 447 11.95 4.37 16.09
C SER A 447 10.88 4.59 17.16
N PHE A 448 9.83 5.33 16.80
CA PHE A 448 8.64 5.53 17.64
C PHE A 448 7.84 4.23 17.91
N GLU A 449 8.18 3.13 17.22
CA GLU A 449 7.49 1.84 17.31
C GLU A 449 7.72 1.11 18.66
N ASP A 450 8.65 1.56 19.52
CA ASP A 450 9.04 0.84 20.74
C ASP A 450 8.17 1.13 21.98
N ARG A 451 6.99 1.75 21.82
CA ARG A 451 6.03 1.97 22.93
C ARG A 451 4.70 1.22 22.79
N GLY A 452 4.59 0.33 21.80
CA GLY A 452 3.38 -0.46 21.55
C GLY A 452 3.40 -1.89 22.09
N GLY A 453 4.36 -2.27 22.92
CA GLY A 453 4.43 -3.59 23.55
C GLY A 453 3.23 -3.84 24.47
N ILE A 454 2.15 -4.37 23.91
CA ILE A 454 1.07 -4.98 24.69
C ILE A 454 1.69 -6.17 25.42
N THR A 455 1.94 -6.00 26.71
CA THR A 455 2.08 -7.13 27.62
C THR A 455 0.81 -7.95 27.51
N ALA A 456 0.92 -9.16 26.94
CA ALA A 456 -0.11 -10.16 26.99
C ALA A 456 -0.43 -10.45 28.47
N GLY A 457 -1.68 -10.22 28.85
CA GLY A 457 -2.31 -10.69 30.07
C GLY A 457 -3.57 -11.46 29.70
#